data_AF-A0A7J3AC76-F1
#
_entry.id   AF-A0A7J3AC76-F1
#
_cell.length_a   1.000
_cell.length_b   1.000
_cell.length_c   1.000
_cell.angle_alpha   90.00
_cell.angle_beta   90.00
_cell.angle_gamma   90.00
#
_symmetry.space_group_name_H-M   'P 1'
#
loop_
_entity.id
_entity.type
_entity.pdbx_description
1 polymer ?
#
loop_
_entity_poly.entity_id
_entity_poly.type
_entity_poly.pdbx_seq_one_letter_code
_entity_poly.pdbx_strand_id
1 'polypeptide(L)'
;MLPREKDIEALAATGLTRTEAKVYLTCIRFERANARTIWKNSGVSRQDIYRVLAELQRKGLIEKIIAAPTEYRALPLKDGLIVLLKRKAQEYSMVEEKIRELLDRFKKDPEKKATSNEPDFIWTERGDASGHRLHKLIENTQTRIDLIDHWASFQRGFARCAELFMEISRRGVKLRFLIEKPENPKLMPKQIQTLKKKGALQIRFTYTRPPNTLTLADGKEVFFTTISTDDTAESPNLWSNNPCLLAILQEYFELK
;
A
#
# COMPACT_ATOMS: atom_id res chain seq x y z
N MET A 1 -3.12 38.74 -11.42
CA MET A 1 -2.13 37.63 -11.36
C MET A 1 -2.88 36.30 -11.47
N LEU A 2 -2.43 35.33 -12.26
CA LEU A 2 -3.09 34.02 -12.35
C LEU A 2 -2.85 33.18 -11.08
N PRO A 3 -3.70 32.18 -10.76
CA PRO A 3 -3.45 31.27 -9.64
C PRO A 3 -2.11 30.51 -9.80
N ARG A 4 -1.39 30.28 -8.70
CA ARG A 4 -0.09 29.58 -8.73
C ARG A 4 -0.31 28.08 -8.96
N GLU A 5 0.60 27.44 -9.70
CA GLU A 5 0.43 26.02 -10.07
C GLU A 5 0.37 25.10 -8.84
N LYS A 6 1.17 25.38 -7.81
CA LYS A 6 1.15 24.61 -6.55
C LYS A 6 -0.21 24.64 -5.85
N ASP A 7 -0.93 25.77 -5.91
CA ASP A 7 -2.25 25.91 -5.29
C ASP A 7 -3.31 25.14 -6.07
N ILE A 8 -3.18 25.13 -7.41
CA ILE A 8 -4.06 24.38 -8.32
C ILE A 8 -3.90 22.87 -8.07
N GLU A 9 -2.66 22.39 -7.93
CA GLU A 9 -2.38 20.97 -7.67
C GLU A 9 -2.90 20.51 -6.30
N ALA A 10 -2.74 21.35 -5.28
CA ALA A 10 -3.28 21.07 -3.94
C ALA A 10 -4.81 20.91 -3.96
N LEU A 11 -5.53 21.81 -4.65
CA LEU A 11 -6.99 21.70 -4.81
C LEU A 11 -7.40 20.55 -5.74
N ALA A 12 -6.60 20.23 -6.75
CA ALA A 12 -6.88 19.10 -7.63
C ALA A 12 -6.82 17.77 -6.86
N ALA A 13 -5.87 17.65 -5.92
CA ALA A 13 -5.75 16.49 -5.04
C ALA A 13 -7.00 16.26 -4.15
N THR A 14 -7.87 17.26 -3.98
CA THR A 14 -9.13 17.12 -3.22
C THR A 14 -10.32 16.69 -4.08
N GLY A 15 -10.12 16.37 -5.36
CA GLY A 15 -11.19 15.94 -6.27
C GLY A 15 -11.77 17.05 -7.17
N LEU A 16 -11.11 18.21 -7.24
CA LEU A 16 -11.39 19.20 -8.29
C LEU A 16 -10.57 18.90 -9.55
N THR A 17 -11.10 19.23 -10.70
CA THR A 17 -10.30 19.33 -11.92
C THR A 17 -9.40 20.57 -11.84
N ARG A 18 -8.28 20.59 -12.58
CA ARG A 18 -7.41 21.78 -12.65
C ARG A 18 -8.20 23.03 -13.08
N THR A 19 -9.17 22.87 -13.98
CA THR A 19 -10.04 23.96 -14.46
C THR A 19 -10.95 24.49 -13.35
N GLU A 20 -11.58 23.61 -12.58
CA GLU A 20 -12.39 23.99 -11.41
C GLU A 20 -11.54 24.70 -10.34
N ALA A 21 -10.35 24.18 -10.03
CA ALA A 21 -9.44 24.79 -9.07
C ALA A 21 -9.03 26.22 -9.49
N LYS A 22 -8.70 26.43 -10.78
CA LYS A 22 -8.39 27.76 -11.32
C LYS A 22 -9.56 28.73 -11.15
N VAL A 23 -10.78 28.30 -11.48
CA VAL A 23 -11.99 29.15 -11.38
C VAL A 23 -12.30 29.44 -9.91
N TYR A 24 -12.22 28.46 -9.03
CA TYR A 24 -12.50 28.63 -7.60
C TYR A 24 -11.51 29.62 -6.93
N LEU A 25 -10.20 29.45 -7.17
CA LEU A 25 -9.18 30.40 -6.68
C LEU A 25 -9.38 31.81 -7.23
N THR A 26 -9.83 31.92 -8.49
CA THR A 26 -10.18 33.21 -9.08
C THR A 26 -11.38 33.83 -8.38
N CYS A 27 -12.41 33.04 -8.06
CA CYS A 27 -13.58 33.52 -7.32
C CYS A 27 -13.22 33.96 -5.90
N ILE A 28 -12.34 33.22 -5.20
CA ILE A 28 -11.81 33.61 -3.87
C ILE A 28 -11.15 34.98 -3.94
N ARG A 29 -10.32 35.22 -4.97
CA ARG A 29 -9.60 36.49 -5.12
C ARG A 29 -10.51 37.69 -5.27
N PHE A 30 -11.59 37.56 -6.03
CA PHE A 30 -12.45 38.71 -6.33
C PHE A 30 -13.56 38.93 -5.31
N GLU A 31 -13.75 38.01 -4.35
CA GLU A 31 -14.84 37.92 -3.36
C GLU A 31 -16.25 37.86 -4.00
N ARG A 32 -16.55 38.74 -4.95
CA ARG A 32 -17.77 38.82 -5.75
C ARG A 32 -17.43 39.23 -7.18
N ALA A 33 -17.80 38.40 -8.16
CA ALA A 33 -17.53 38.69 -9.57
C ALA A 33 -18.57 38.05 -10.52
N ASN A 34 -18.85 38.72 -11.64
CA ASN A 34 -19.63 38.11 -12.71
C ASN A 34 -18.80 37.13 -13.56
N ALA A 35 -19.48 36.29 -14.34
CA ALA A 35 -18.83 35.26 -15.15
C ALA A 35 -17.78 35.82 -16.13
N ARG A 36 -18.00 37.03 -16.66
CA ARG A 36 -17.05 37.69 -17.58
C ARG A 36 -15.75 38.06 -16.88
N THR A 37 -15.82 38.62 -15.67
CA THR A 37 -14.65 38.95 -14.85
C THR A 37 -13.88 37.69 -14.49
N ILE A 38 -14.57 36.63 -14.07
CA ILE A 38 -13.94 35.36 -13.69
C ILE A 38 -13.23 34.72 -14.89
N TRP A 39 -13.90 34.65 -16.05
CA TRP A 39 -13.32 34.12 -17.29
C TRP A 39 -12.02 34.85 -17.68
N LYS A 40 -12.01 36.19 -17.69
CA LYS A 40 -10.83 36.98 -18.06
C LYS A 40 -9.62 36.74 -17.15
N ASN A 41 -9.85 36.21 -15.96
CA ASN A 41 -8.87 36.19 -14.87
C ASN A 41 -8.48 34.79 -14.39
N SER A 42 -9.17 33.75 -14.87
CA SER A 42 -8.93 32.35 -14.47
C SER A 42 -8.03 31.59 -15.43
N GLY A 43 -7.77 32.13 -16.63
CA GLY A 43 -7.02 31.41 -17.68
C GLY A 43 -7.77 30.19 -18.22
N VAL A 44 -9.10 30.16 -18.07
CA VAL A 44 -10.00 29.11 -18.57
C VAL A 44 -10.73 29.58 -19.82
N SER A 45 -11.08 28.65 -20.71
CA SER A 45 -11.81 28.97 -21.94
C SER A 45 -13.18 29.61 -21.63
N ARG A 46 -13.69 30.45 -22.56
CA ARG A 46 -15.02 31.07 -22.41
C ARG A 46 -16.13 30.03 -22.48
N GLN A 47 -15.91 28.94 -23.20
CA GLN A 47 -16.89 27.86 -23.37
C GLN A 47 -17.07 27.08 -22.05
N ASP A 48 -16.01 26.93 -21.27
CA ASP A 48 -16.04 26.16 -20.03
C ASP A 48 -16.54 26.94 -18.81
N ILE A 49 -16.46 28.28 -18.81
CA ILE A 49 -16.65 29.05 -17.58
C ILE A 49 -18.01 28.81 -16.92
N TYR A 50 -19.09 28.81 -17.70
CA TYR A 50 -20.45 28.63 -17.17
C TYR A 50 -20.66 27.21 -16.64
N ARG A 51 -20.14 26.21 -17.34
CA ARG A 51 -20.17 24.81 -16.91
C ARG A 51 -19.41 24.63 -15.60
N VAL A 52 -18.21 25.20 -15.50
CA VAL A 52 -17.36 25.10 -14.31
C VAL A 52 -17.98 25.84 -13.12
N LEU A 53 -18.56 27.02 -13.33
CA LEU A 53 -19.29 27.73 -12.27
C LEU A 53 -20.50 26.92 -11.77
N ALA A 54 -21.26 26.29 -12.67
CA ALA A 54 -22.35 25.41 -12.28
C ALA A 54 -21.87 24.20 -11.47
N GLU A 55 -20.75 23.57 -11.86
CA GLU A 55 -20.16 22.46 -11.11
C GLU A 55 -19.64 22.89 -9.74
N LEU A 56 -18.95 24.03 -9.64
CA LEU A 56 -18.50 24.58 -8.36
C LEU A 56 -19.68 24.93 -7.44
N GLN A 57 -20.78 25.43 -8.01
CA GLN A 57 -22.01 25.71 -7.26
C GLN A 57 -22.65 24.41 -6.76
N ARG A 58 -22.76 23.39 -7.61
CA ARG A 58 -23.22 22.03 -7.22
C ARG A 58 -22.32 21.39 -6.17
N LYS A 59 -21.03 21.71 -6.21
CA LYS A 59 -20.06 21.28 -5.20
C LYS A 59 -20.18 22.04 -3.87
N GLY A 60 -20.94 23.13 -3.83
CA GLY A 60 -21.12 23.99 -2.65
C GLY A 60 -19.93 24.91 -2.40
N LEU A 61 -19.10 25.14 -3.42
CA LEU A 61 -17.88 25.96 -3.31
C LEU A 61 -18.10 27.42 -3.71
N ILE A 62 -19.15 27.69 -4.47
CA ILE A 62 -19.53 29.05 -4.82
C ILE A 62 -21.03 29.22 -4.68
N GLU A 63 -21.45 30.45 -4.45
CA GLU A 63 -22.83 30.89 -4.40
C GLU A 63 -23.11 31.77 -5.61
N LYS A 64 -24.31 31.64 -6.18
CA LYS A 64 -24.81 32.50 -7.24
C LYS A 64 -25.64 33.62 -6.63
N ILE A 65 -25.27 34.86 -6.92
CA ILE A 65 -25.97 36.06 -6.47
C ILE A 65 -26.85 36.57 -7.61
N ILE A 66 -28.15 36.72 -7.33
CA ILE A 66 -29.13 37.24 -8.29
C ILE A 66 -28.93 38.76 -8.39
N ALA A 67 -28.09 39.16 -9.33
CA ALA A 67 -27.78 40.54 -9.70
C ALA A 67 -27.84 40.71 -11.23
N ALA A 68 -27.78 41.95 -11.71
CA ALA A 68 -27.74 42.28 -13.14
C ALA A 68 -26.42 43.03 -13.47
N PRO A 69 -25.41 42.35 -14.05
CA PRO A 69 -25.35 40.93 -14.42
C PRO A 69 -25.19 39.99 -13.22
N THR A 70 -25.49 38.70 -13.40
CA THR A 70 -25.34 37.67 -12.35
C THR A 70 -23.91 37.60 -11.84
N GLU A 71 -23.77 37.48 -10.53
CA GLU A 71 -22.48 37.41 -9.84
C GLU A 71 -22.33 36.11 -9.07
N TYR A 72 -21.09 35.78 -8.76
CA TYR A 72 -20.71 34.61 -8.00
C TYR A 72 -19.80 35.02 -6.86
N ARG A 73 -19.99 34.38 -5.72
CA ARG A 73 -19.15 34.52 -4.53
C ARG A 73 -18.57 33.18 -4.17
N ALA A 74 -17.27 33.12 -3.92
CA ALA A 74 -16.67 31.90 -3.41
C ALA A 74 -16.98 31.73 -1.92
N LEU A 75 -17.16 30.48 -1.51
CA LEU A 75 -16.99 30.11 -0.12
C LEU A 75 -15.53 30.40 0.28
N PRO A 76 -15.25 30.89 1.51
CA PRO A 76 -13.88 31.10 1.96
C PRO A 76 -13.05 29.83 1.83
N LEU A 77 -11.76 29.98 1.49
CA LEU A 77 -10.88 28.85 1.17
C LEU A 77 -10.91 27.76 2.25
N LYS A 78 -10.85 28.16 3.53
CA LYS A 78 -10.90 27.24 4.68
C LYS A 78 -12.15 26.37 4.66
N ASP A 79 -13.32 26.98 4.49
CA ASP A 79 -14.60 26.27 4.54
C ASP A 79 -14.79 25.41 3.29
N GLY A 80 -14.38 25.89 2.12
CA GLY A 80 -14.39 25.09 0.90
C GLY A 80 -13.47 23.87 0.97
N LEU A 81 -12.30 23.98 1.63
CA LEU A 81 -11.43 22.84 1.89
C LEU A 81 -12.08 21.81 2.81
N ILE A 82 -12.79 22.27 3.86
CA ILE A 82 -13.56 21.36 4.75
C ILE A 82 -14.64 20.62 3.95
N VAL A 83 -15.38 21.32 3.08
CA VAL A 83 -16.39 20.71 2.21
C VAL A 83 -15.76 19.66 1.29
N LEU A 84 -14.64 19.98 0.65
CA LEU A 84 -13.95 19.08 -0.27
C LEU A 84 -13.43 17.82 0.43
N LEU A 85 -12.78 17.98 1.58
CA LEU A 85 -12.27 16.84 2.37
C LEU A 85 -13.41 15.95 2.87
N LYS A 86 -14.52 16.54 3.34
CA LYS A 86 -15.70 15.79 3.78
C LYS A 86 -16.30 14.96 2.64
N ARG A 87 -16.42 15.55 1.44
CA ARG A 87 -16.93 14.83 0.26
C ARG A 87 -16.03 13.67 -0.11
N LYS A 88 -14.71 13.86 -0.12
CA LYS A 88 -13.75 12.79 -0.43
C LYS A 88 -13.81 11.64 0.58
N ALA A 89 -13.98 11.95 1.87
CA ALA A 89 -14.18 10.94 2.90
C ALA A 89 -15.50 10.15 2.71
N GLN A 90 -16.57 10.82 2.32
CA GLN A 90 -17.85 10.17 2.00
C GLN A 90 -17.74 9.26 0.76
N GLU A 91 -17.09 9.74 -0.30
CA GLU A 91 -16.84 8.93 -1.51
C GLU A 91 -16.03 7.67 -1.17
N TYR A 92 -14.99 7.81 -0.35
CA TYR A 92 -14.19 6.67 0.13
C TYR A 92 -15.05 5.67 0.92
N SER A 93 -15.84 6.14 1.88
CA SER A 93 -16.72 5.28 2.69
C SER A 93 -17.77 4.54 1.84
N MET A 94 -18.35 5.18 0.82
CA MET A 94 -19.27 4.53 -0.10
C MET A 94 -18.60 3.44 -0.95
N VAL A 95 -17.34 3.67 -1.36
CA VAL A 95 -16.55 2.66 -2.07
C VAL A 95 -16.23 1.47 -1.15
N GLU A 96 -15.83 1.72 0.09
CA GLU A 96 -15.60 0.65 1.08
C GLU A 96 -16.84 -0.21 1.30
N GLU A 97 -18.03 0.40 1.40
CA GLU A 97 -19.28 -0.32 1.56
C GLU A 97 -19.59 -1.22 0.35
N LYS A 98 -19.45 -0.69 -0.88
CA LYS A 98 -19.61 -1.48 -2.10
C LYS A 98 -18.61 -2.65 -2.20
N ILE A 99 -17.37 -2.44 -1.76
CA ILE A 99 -16.35 -3.50 -1.71
C ILE A 99 -16.74 -4.55 -0.67
N ARG A 100 -17.25 -4.15 0.50
CA ARG A 100 -17.72 -5.08 1.53
C ARG A 100 -18.87 -5.95 1.01
N GLU A 101 -19.86 -5.34 0.37
CA GLU A 101 -20.96 -6.07 -0.27
C GLU A 101 -20.48 -7.04 -1.35
N LEU A 102 -19.49 -6.61 -2.17
CA LEU A 102 -18.86 -7.47 -3.16
C LEU A 102 -18.22 -8.70 -2.48
N LEU A 103 -17.40 -8.49 -1.45
CA LEU A 103 -16.75 -9.58 -0.72
C LEU A 103 -17.77 -10.54 -0.09
N ASP A 104 -18.86 -10.03 0.49
CA ASP A 104 -19.88 -10.88 1.12
C ASP A 104 -20.70 -11.69 0.10
N ARG A 105 -20.88 -11.18 -1.13
CA ARG A 105 -21.44 -11.98 -2.24
C ARG A 105 -20.49 -13.12 -2.62
N PHE A 106 -19.20 -12.84 -2.77
CA PHE A 106 -18.20 -13.85 -3.19
C PHE A 106 -17.80 -14.83 -2.09
N LYS A 107 -18.00 -14.52 -0.80
CA LYS A 107 -17.84 -15.50 0.30
C LYS A 107 -18.93 -16.58 0.30
N LYS A 108 -20.12 -16.27 -0.23
CA LYS A 108 -21.26 -17.21 -0.29
C LYS A 108 -21.18 -18.15 -1.48
N ASP A 109 -20.21 -17.96 -2.37
CA ASP A 109 -19.93 -18.85 -3.48
C ASP A 109 -18.74 -19.75 -3.09
N PRO A 110 -18.96 -21.03 -2.71
CA PRO A 110 -17.90 -21.90 -2.23
C PRO A 110 -16.98 -22.40 -3.35
N GLU A 111 -17.15 -21.91 -4.59
CA GLU A 111 -16.48 -22.48 -5.73
C GLU A 111 -14.97 -22.19 -5.72
N LYS A 112 -14.23 -23.28 -5.58
CA LYS A 112 -12.78 -23.46 -5.77
C LYS A 112 -11.88 -23.00 -4.63
N LYS A 113 -12.10 -23.57 -3.44
CA LYS A 113 -10.95 -24.22 -2.77
C LYS A 113 -10.66 -25.53 -3.48
N ALA A 114 -10.07 -25.45 -4.67
CA ALA A 114 -9.27 -26.54 -5.17
C ALA A 114 -8.03 -26.59 -4.30
N THR A 115 -8.14 -27.14 -3.09
CA THR A 115 -6.99 -27.77 -2.45
C THR A 115 -6.71 -29.01 -3.26
N SER A 116 -6.11 -28.83 -4.44
CA SER A 116 -5.36 -29.91 -5.04
C SER A 116 -4.26 -30.23 -4.04
N ASN A 117 -4.20 -31.48 -3.58
CA ASN A 117 -3.05 -31.97 -2.83
C ASN A 117 -1.83 -32.18 -3.77
N GLU A 118 -1.94 -31.77 -5.03
CA GLU A 118 -0.84 -31.83 -5.98
C GLU A 118 0.21 -30.75 -5.68
N PRO A 119 1.48 -31.05 -5.99
CA PRO A 119 2.55 -30.07 -5.90
C PRO A 119 2.33 -28.90 -6.87
N ASP A 120 2.23 -27.70 -6.30
CA ASP A 120 2.10 -26.45 -7.02
C ASP A 120 3.43 -25.69 -7.09
N PHE A 121 3.63 -24.97 -8.20
CA PHE A 121 4.73 -24.02 -8.38
C PHE A 121 4.13 -22.68 -8.80
N ILE A 122 3.97 -21.78 -7.85
CA ILE A 122 3.31 -20.49 -8.08
C ILE A 122 4.36 -19.40 -8.21
N TRP A 123 4.55 -18.94 -9.44
CA TRP A 123 5.37 -17.77 -9.74
C TRP A 123 4.58 -16.48 -9.45
N THR A 124 5.21 -15.52 -8.78
CA THR A 124 4.59 -14.22 -8.50
C THR A 124 5.62 -13.11 -8.66
N GLU A 125 5.31 -12.14 -9.51
CA GLU A 125 6.10 -10.91 -9.62
C GLU A 125 6.12 -10.14 -8.28
N ARG A 126 7.17 -9.35 -8.08
CA ARG A 126 7.30 -8.56 -6.85
C ARG A 126 6.22 -7.48 -6.81
N GLY A 127 5.54 -7.37 -5.68
CA GLY A 127 4.43 -6.45 -5.47
C GLY A 127 3.51 -6.91 -4.35
N ASP A 128 2.35 -6.27 -4.22
CA ASP A 128 1.41 -6.52 -3.12
C ASP A 128 0.93 -7.97 -3.07
N ALA A 129 0.76 -8.62 -4.23
CA ALA A 129 0.40 -10.04 -4.31
C ALA A 129 1.47 -10.95 -3.68
N SER A 130 2.75 -10.72 -3.97
CA SER A 130 3.87 -11.46 -3.38
C SER A 130 3.97 -11.23 -1.87
N GLY A 131 3.78 -9.98 -1.43
CA GLY A 131 3.78 -9.60 -0.02
C GLY A 131 2.62 -10.24 0.74
N HIS A 132 1.42 -10.24 0.15
CA HIS A 132 0.24 -10.89 0.72
C HIS A 132 0.42 -12.40 0.86
N ARG A 133 1.06 -13.05 -0.12
CA ARG A 133 1.36 -14.49 -0.05
C ARG A 133 2.35 -14.81 1.06
N LEU A 134 3.46 -14.07 1.15
CA LEU A 134 4.43 -14.24 2.24
C LEU A 134 3.78 -13.99 3.60
N HIS A 135 2.95 -12.96 3.72
CA HIS A 135 2.20 -12.67 4.94
C HIS A 135 1.31 -13.85 5.34
N LYS A 136 0.51 -14.37 4.41
CA LYS A 136 -0.34 -15.55 4.67
C LYS A 136 0.46 -16.79 5.07
N LEU A 137 1.59 -17.04 4.42
CA LEU A 137 2.47 -18.16 4.77
C LEU A 137 2.94 -18.06 6.23
N ILE A 138 3.43 -16.89 6.64
CA ILE A 138 3.88 -16.64 8.01
C ILE A 138 2.70 -16.73 8.99
N GLU A 139 1.57 -16.10 8.65
CA GLU A 139 0.34 -16.06 9.48
C GLU A 139 -0.26 -17.44 9.73
N ASN A 140 -0.23 -18.32 8.72
CA ASN A 140 -0.79 -19.67 8.82
C ASN A 140 0.17 -20.69 9.45
N THR A 141 1.43 -20.32 9.71
CA THR A 141 2.42 -21.23 10.31
C THR A 141 2.02 -21.65 11.72
N GLN A 142 2.13 -22.95 12.00
CA GLN A 142 1.71 -23.57 13.27
C GLN A 142 2.87 -24.03 14.15
N THR A 143 4.01 -24.43 13.56
CA THR A 143 5.12 -25.10 14.27
C THR A 143 6.43 -24.33 14.18
N ARG A 144 6.91 -23.99 12.96
CA ARG A 144 8.18 -23.29 12.79
C ARG A 144 8.30 -22.51 11.48
N ILE A 145 9.12 -21.47 11.52
CA ILE A 145 9.63 -20.77 10.35
C ILE A 145 11.14 -20.91 10.29
N ASP A 146 11.63 -21.39 9.15
CA ASP A 146 13.06 -21.40 8.83
C ASP A 146 13.33 -20.39 7.71
N LEU A 147 14.15 -19.39 8.00
CA LEU A 147 14.40 -18.26 7.10
C LEU A 147 15.89 -18.19 6.75
N ILE A 148 16.21 -18.09 5.46
CA ILE A 148 17.54 -17.73 4.96
C ILE A 148 17.43 -16.38 4.27
N ASP A 149 18.27 -15.42 4.66
CA ASP A 149 18.21 -14.09 4.05
C ASP A 149 19.56 -13.38 4.09
N HIS A 150 19.78 -12.48 3.14
CA HIS A 150 20.91 -11.57 3.13
C HIS A 150 20.57 -10.28 3.88
N TRP A 151 21.56 -9.55 4.37
CA TRP A 151 21.35 -8.53 5.40
C TRP A 151 20.40 -7.41 4.92
N ALA A 152 20.63 -6.88 3.72
CA ALA A 152 19.83 -5.80 3.16
C ALA A 152 18.36 -6.19 2.95
N SER A 153 18.09 -7.43 2.53
CA SER A 153 16.71 -7.92 2.36
C SER A 153 16.07 -8.21 3.70
N PHE A 154 16.79 -8.86 4.61
CA PHE A 154 16.32 -9.16 5.96
C PHE A 154 15.82 -7.91 6.68
N GLN A 155 16.57 -6.80 6.64
CA GLN A 155 16.12 -5.56 7.27
C GLN A 155 14.77 -5.07 6.73
N ARG A 156 14.58 -5.11 5.41
CA ARG A 156 13.33 -4.68 4.77
C ARG A 156 12.18 -5.65 5.03
N GLY A 157 12.43 -6.95 4.87
CA GLY A 157 11.44 -8.00 5.06
C GLY A 157 10.99 -8.09 6.52
N PHE A 158 11.94 -8.08 7.45
CA PHE A 158 11.65 -8.10 8.87
C PHE A 158 10.89 -6.85 9.32
N ALA A 159 11.25 -5.65 8.85
CA ALA A 159 10.50 -4.44 9.20
C ALA A 159 9.01 -4.52 8.80
N ARG A 160 8.70 -5.19 7.67
CA ARG A 160 7.32 -5.40 7.21
C ARG A 160 6.58 -6.48 7.98
N CYS A 161 7.28 -7.51 8.46
CA CYS A 161 6.67 -8.69 9.09
C CYS A 161 6.92 -8.80 10.61
N ALA A 162 7.53 -7.77 11.24
CA ALA A 162 7.97 -7.84 12.62
C ALA A 162 6.83 -8.18 13.59
N GLU A 163 5.69 -7.51 13.45
CA GLU A 163 4.52 -7.76 14.30
C GLU A 163 3.94 -9.15 14.10
N LEU A 164 3.96 -9.64 12.86
CA LEU A 164 3.49 -10.99 12.55
C LEU A 164 4.40 -12.06 13.18
N PHE A 165 5.73 -11.91 13.08
CA PHE A 165 6.67 -12.79 13.78
C PHE A 165 6.46 -12.75 15.30
N MET A 166 6.18 -11.58 15.86
CA MET A 166 5.84 -11.43 17.28
C MET A 166 4.55 -12.17 17.63
N GLU A 167 3.51 -12.06 16.80
CA GLU A 167 2.24 -12.75 17.00
C GLU A 167 2.38 -14.27 16.97
N ILE A 168 2.96 -14.82 15.90
CA ILE A 168 3.07 -16.27 15.77
C ILE A 168 3.98 -16.87 16.86
N SER A 169 4.99 -16.11 17.31
CA SER A 169 5.83 -16.54 18.43
C SER A 169 5.05 -16.68 19.74
N ARG A 170 4.01 -15.85 19.96
CA ARG A 170 3.11 -15.99 21.13
C ARG A 170 2.25 -17.26 21.03
N ARG A 171 1.95 -17.72 19.81
CA ARG A 171 1.26 -19.00 19.56
C ARG A 171 2.17 -20.22 19.73
N GLY A 172 3.47 -20.02 19.98
CA GLY A 172 4.45 -21.09 20.19
C GLY A 172 5.27 -21.46 18.95
N VAL A 173 5.07 -20.77 17.82
CA VAL A 173 5.84 -21.00 16.59
C VAL A 173 7.32 -20.68 16.83
N LYS A 174 8.20 -21.62 16.48
CA LYS A 174 9.66 -21.46 16.59
C LYS A 174 10.22 -20.75 15.36
N LEU A 175 11.07 -19.76 15.58
CA LEU A 175 11.72 -19.02 14.50
C LEU A 175 13.19 -19.43 14.45
N ARG A 176 13.68 -19.88 13.30
CA ARG A 176 15.10 -20.19 13.06
C ARG A 176 15.60 -19.40 11.87
N PHE A 177 16.43 -18.40 12.13
CA PHE A 177 16.93 -17.50 11.08
C PHE A 177 18.40 -17.79 10.79
N LEU A 178 18.73 -18.01 9.53
CA LEU A 178 20.08 -18.03 9.00
C LEU A 178 20.26 -16.74 8.17
N ILE A 179 20.94 -15.75 8.75
CA ILE A 179 21.07 -14.43 8.13
C ILE A 179 22.53 -14.09 7.87
N GLU A 180 22.78 -13.38 6.78
CA GLU A 180 24.08 -12.75 6.55
C GLU A 180 24.44 -11.87 7.75
N LYS A 181 25.67 -12.01 8.25
CA LYS A 181 26.13 -11.25 9.41
C LYS A 181 26.16 -9.76 9.06
N PRO A 182 25.45 -8.90 9.82
CA PRO A 182 25.57 -7.46 9.62
C PRO A 182 26.98 -6.99 9.97
N GLU A 183 27.50 -6.02 9.21
CA GLU A 183 28.74 -5.32 9.57
C GLU A 183 28.66 -4.67 10.95
N ASN A 184 27.49 -4.08 11.27
CA ASN A 184 27.22 -3.46 12.55
C ASN A 184 26.06 -4.15 13.28
N PRO A 185 26.33 -4.92 14.35
CA PRO A 185 25.29 -5.61 15.14
C PRO A 185 24.22 -4.70 15.73
N LYS A 186 24.50 -3.40 15.92
CA LYS A 186 23.52 -2.42 16.43
C LYS A 186 22.36 -2.16 15.45
N LEU A 187 22.51 -2.54 14.18
CA LEU A 187 21.48 -2.41 13.16
C LEU A 187 20.41 -3.54 13.24
N MET A 188 20.57 -4.50 14.15
CA MET A 188 19.54 -5.51 14.41
C MET A 188 18.25 -4.88 14.94
N PRO A 189 17.07 -5.24 14.40
CA PRO A 189 15.79 -4.79 14.92
C PRO A 189 15.59 -5.14 16.40
N LYS A 190 15.03 -4.23 17.19
CA LYS A 190 14.83 -4.41 18.64
C LYS A 190 13.96 -5.63 18.97
N GLN A 191 13.01 -5.95 18.10
CA GLN A 191 12.14 -7.12 18.21
C GLN A 191 12.92 -8.44 18.21
N ILE A 192 14.07 -8.50 17.52
CA ILE A 192 14.94 -9.70 17.53
C ILE A 192 15.45 -10.00 18.93
N GLN A 193 15.86 -8.98 19.67
CA GLN A 193 16.29 -9.17 21.07
C GLN A 193 15.13 -9.66 21.94
N THR A 194 13.92 -9.17 21.69
CA THR A 194 12.71 -9.59 22.41
C THR A 194 12.37 -11.05 22.13
N LEU A 195 12.40 -11.46 20.85
CA LEU A 195 12.15 -12.84 20.43
C LEU A 195 13.20 -13.81 20.98
N LYS A 196 14.48 -13.41 20.99
CA LYS A 196 15.57 -14.18 21.60
C LYS A 196 15.38 -14.36 23.10
N LYS A 197 15.08 -13.29 23.84
CA LYS A 197 14.86 -13.35 25.30
C LYS A 197 13.70 -14.28 25.68
N LYS A 198 12.67 -14.37 24.83
CA LYS A 198 11.54 -15.29 24.99
C LYS A 198 11.85 -16.74 24.60
N GLY A 199 13.04 -17.05 24.09
CA GLY A 199 13.39 -18.38 23.59
C GLY A 199 12.60 -18.81 22.35
N ALA A 200 11.99 -17.85 21.64
CA ALA A 200 11.21 -18.11 20.44
C ALA A 200 12.06 -18.10 19.16
N LEU A 201 13.22 -17.43 19.20
CA LEU A 201 14.07 -17.20 18.03
C LEU A 201 15.49 -17.72 18.23
N GLN A 202 15.94 -18.52 17.29
CA GLN A 202 17.32 -18.94 17.08
C GLN A 202 17.90 -18.20 15.87
N ILE A 203 19.12 -17.70 15.97
CA ILE A 203 19.80 -17.05 14.84
C ILE A 203 21.17 -17.71 14.64
N ARG A 204 21.42 -18.15 13.40
CA ARG A 204 22.74 -18.47 12.86
C ARG A 204 23.18 -17.37 11.90
N PHE A 205 24.47 -17.05 11.91
CA PHE A 205 25.04 -16.06 11.01
C PHE A 205 25.88 -16.73 9.94
N THR A 206 25.70 -16.33 8.69
CA THR A 206 26.57 -16.70 7.58
C THR A 206 27.45 -15.51 7.16
N TYR A 207 28.68 -15.79 6.74
CA TYR A 207 29.62 -14.80 6.19
C TYR A 207 29.58 -14.74 4.67
N THR A 208 29.02 -15.76 4.03
CA THR A 208 28.73 -15.74 2.59
C THR A 208 27.31 -15.28 2.38
N ARG A 209 27.13 -14.25 1.54
CA ARG A 209 25.82 -13.75 1.14
C ARG A 209 24.98 -14.89 0.54
N PRO A 210 23.80 -15.21 1.11
CA PRO A 210 22.90 -16.19 0.51
C PRO A 210 22.51 -15.77 -0.92
N PRO A 211 22.49 -16.72 -1.88
CA PRO A 211 22.15 -16.42 -3.26
C PRO A 211 20.66 -16.16 -3.46
N ASN A 212 19.80 -16.49 -2.49
CA ASN A 212 18.36 -16.29 -2.55
C ASN A 212 17.82 -16.07 -1.13
N THR A 213 16.69 -15.39 -1.03
CA THR A 213 15.93 -15.31 0.23
C THR A 213 14.96 -16.47 0.26
N LEU A 214 14.85 -17.15 1.39
CA LEU A 214 14.08 -18.38 1.57
C LEU A 214 13.30 -18.29 2.86
N THR A 215 12.03 -18.66 2.83
CA THR A 215 11.18 -18.85 4.02
C THR A 215 10.45 -20.17 3.88
N LEU A 216 10.71 -21.10 4.80
CA LEU A 216 10.02 -22.38 4.93
C LEU A 216 9.06 -22.29 6.12
N ALA A 217 7.82 -22.70 5.92
CA ALA A 217 6.80 -22.80 6.97
C ALA A 217 6.43 -24.26 7.21
N ASP A 218 6.56 -24.71 8.45
CA ASP A 218 6.17 -26.05 8.93
C ASP A 218 6.76 -27.24 8.16
N GLY A 219 7.77 -27.02 7.31
CA GLY A 219 8.27 -28.01 6.36
C GLY A 219 7.24 -28.41 5.28
N LYS A 220 6.19 -27.60 5.07
CA LYS A 220 5.07 -27.88 4.16
C LYS A 220 4.96 -26.90 3.00
N GLU A 221 5.50 -25.71 3.18
CA GLU A 221 5.44 -24.65 2.19
C GLU A 221 6.75 -23.88 2.16
N VAL A 222 7.12 -23.41 0.97
CA VAL A 222 8.28 -22.57 0.76
C VAL A 222 7.92 -21.33 -0.02
N PHE A 223 8.56 -20.22 0.32
CA PHE A 223 8.56 -18.99 -0.45
C PHE A 223 9.99 -18.52 -0.62
N PHE A 224 10.47 -18.34 -1.85
CA PHE A 224 11.83 -17.87 -2.10
C PHE A 224 11.93 -16.99 -3.34
N THR A 225 12.89 -16.07 -3.32
CA THR A 225 13.23 -15.27 -4.50
C THR A 225 13.97 -16.14 -5.50
N THR A 226 13.67 -16.03 -6.79
CA THR A 226 14.33 -16.85 -7.83
C THR A 226 15.49 -16.14 -8.52
N ILE A 227 15.60 -14.82 -8.32
CA ILE A 227 16.71 -13.98 -8.79
C ILE A 227 17.19 -13.15 -7.59
N SER A 228 18.49 -13.17 -7.31
CA SER A 228 19.11 -12.29 -6.31
C SER A 228 19.85 -11.16 -7.00
N THR A 229 19.11 -10.09 -7.28
CA THR A 229 19.66 -8.80 -7.62
C THR A 229 19.47 -7.85 -6.44
N ASP A 230 20.44 -6.98 -6.20
CA ASP A 230 20.22 -5.80 -5.32
C ASP A 230 19.22 -4.83 -5.95
N ASP A 231 18.98 -4.98 -7.26
CA ASP A 231 17.97 -4.25 -7.98
C ASP A 231 16.56 -4.76 -7.62
N THR A 232 15.92 -3.97 -6.77
CA THR A 232 14.68 -4.31 -6.10
C THR A 232 13.48 -4.41 -7.06
N ALA A 233 13.58 -3.99 -8.31
CA ALA A 233 12.45 -3.99 -9.24
C ALA A 233 12.13 -5.38 -9.84
N GLU A 234 13.07 -6.33 -9.83
CA GLU A 234 13.01 -7.49 -10.75
C GLU A 234 13.12 -8.87 -10.10
N SER A 235 12.92 -9.01 -8.78
CA SER A 235 13.05 -10.34 -8.13
C SER A 235 11.68 -11.01 -7.94
N PRO A 236 11.22 -11.86 -8.88
CA PRO A 236 10.04 -12.68 -8.69
C PRO A 236 10.25 -13.70 -7.58
N ASN A 237 9.14 -14.19 -7.05
CA ASN A 237 9.10 -15.18 -5.99
C ASN A 237 8.43 -16.45 -6.49
N LEU A 238 8.94 -17.58 -6.03
CA LEU A 238 8.31 -18.88 -6.19
C LEU A 238 7.75 -19.31 -4.84
N TRP A 239 6.48 -19.67 -4.82
CA TRP A 239 5.88 -20.43 -3.74
C TRP A 239 5.66 -21.88 -4.20
N SER A 240 5.86 -22.84 -3.31
CA SER A 240 5.58 -24.24 -3.58
C SER A 240 5.28 -25.03 -2.31
N ASN A 241 4.45 -26.06 -2.45
CA ASN A 241 4.23 -27.13 -1.47
C ASN A 241 4.83 -28.48 -1.94
N ASN A 242 5.71 -28.46 -2.95
CA ASN A 242 6.30 -29.68 -3.51
C ASN A 242 7.22 -30.36 -2.48
N PRO A 243 6.97 -31.63 -2.10
CA PRO A 243 7.71 -32.30 -1.03
C PRO A 243 9.20 -32.51 -1.34
N CYS A 244 9.56 -32.76 -2.61
CA CYS A 244 10.96 -32.92 -3.01
C CYS A 244 11.72 -31.60 -2.90
N LEU A 245 11.12 -30.51 -3.36
CA LEU A 245 11.72 -29.18 -3.24
C LEU A 245 11.87 -28.77 -1.77
N LEU A 246 10.85 -29.01 -0.95
CA LEU A 246 10.88 -28.74 0.49
C LEU A 246 11.99 -29.52 1.18
N ALA A 247 12.16 -30.81 0.87
CA ALA A 247 13.22 -31.64 1.44
C ALA A 247 14.61 -31.07 1.13
N ILE A 248 14.86 -30.73 -0.15
CA ILE A 248 16.15 -30.15 -0.59
C ILE A 248 16.43 -28.82 0.12
N LEU A 249 15.44 -27.92 0.17
CA LEU A 249 15.62 -26.60 0.78
C LEU A 249 15.72 -26.65 2.30
N GLN A 250 15.03 -27.60 2.94
CA GLN A 250 15.17 -27.86 4.36
C GLN A 250 16.57 -28.42 4.68
N GLU A 251 17.08 -29.36 3.88
CA GLU A 251 18.44 -29.89 4.05
C GLU A 251 19.49 -28.79 3.83
N TYR A 252 19.32 -27.96 2.80
CA TYR A 252 20.16 -26.78 2.59
C TYR A 252 20.16 -25.84 3.80
N PHE A 253 19.00 -25.63 4.44
CA PHE A 253 18.91 -24.84 5.67
C PHE A 253 19.69 -25.51 6.81
N GLU A 254 19.54 -26.81 7.04
CA GLU A 254 20.21 -27.50 8.16
C GLU A 254 21.74 -27.52 8.01
N LEU A 255 22.25 -27.71 6.79
CA LEU A 255 23.69 -27.82 6.48
C LEU A 255 24.49 -26.52 6.65
N LYS A 256 23.85 -25.35 6.63
CA LYS A 256 24.49 -24.04 6.70
C LYS A 256 24.63 -23.50 8.12
#